data_AF-A0A935AGW4-F1
#
_entry.id   AF-A0A935AGW4-F1
#
_cell.length_a   1.000
_cell.length_b   1.000
_cell.length_c   1.000
_cell.angle_alpha   90.00
_cell.angle_beta   90.00
_cell.angle_gamma   90.00
#
_symmetry.space_group_name_H-M   'P 1'
#
loop_
_entity.id
_entity.type
_entity.pdbx_description
1 polymer ?
#
loop_
_entity_poly.entity_id
_entity_poly.type
_entity_poly.pdbx_seq_one_letter_code
_entity_poly.pdbx_strand_id
1 'polypeptide(L)'
;MSSEQIRAAARFTLITLALAGTYLLLQQGWMALGGLGADWWQARQNAALVDDAQVLAARSREAEARLPPQRRVDAFRLGQQMGFLAEYLGSHALSDAAVRAQAEARTAPLAAQAGTLAEVLGVAPAVWPAVSTADEFARLQARFESDETGLGGRIERFLSPRHREIYLLGVHAGVNRAVLQTSGGVRFNGPSASLLVRHATLAGLPPAWWEALSRAPEGATPEARHARFIAAIEALDAALAAPANARP
;
A
#
# COMPACT_ATOMS: atom_id res chain seq x y z
N MET A 1 43.29 -34.26 -27.52
CA MET A 1 43.43 -32.78 -27.58
C MET A 1 44.88 -32.43 -27.33
N SER A 2 45.44 -31.49 -28.10
CA SER A 2 46.81 -31.02 -27.88
C SER A 2 46.89 -30.06 -26.68
N SER A 3 48.07 -29.95 -26.05
CA SER A 3 48.32 -29.02 -24.93
C SER A 3 47.96 -27.56 -25.25
N GLU A 4 48.06 -27.16 -26.51
CA GLU A 4 47.68 -25.82 -26.97
C GLU A 4 46.16 -25.62 -27.03
N GLN A 5 45.41 -26.64 -27.47
CA GLN A 5 43.93 -26.59 -27.48
C GLN A 5 43.36 -26.48 -26.06
N ILE A 6 43.97 -27.19 -25.09
CA ILE A 6 43.57 -27.12 -23.68
C ILE A 6 43.87 -25.73 -23.09
N ARG A 7 45.04 -25.14 -23.40
CA ARG A 7 45.39 -23.78 -22.96
C ARG A 7 44.50 -22.70 -23.60
N ALA A 8 44.16 -22.84 -24.88
CA ALA A 8 43.28 -21.92 -25.58
C ALA A 8 41.85 -21.98 -25.01
N ALA A 9 41.32 -23.18 -24.78
CA ALA A 9 40.01 -23.37 -24.16
C ALA A 9 39.97 -22.82 -22.73
N ALA A 10 41.00 -23.08 -21.92
CA ALA A 10 41.09 -22.56 -20.55
C ALA A 10 41.13 -21.02 -20.51
N ARG A 11 41.88 -20.39 -21.43
CA ARG A 11 41.93 -18.92 -21.55
C ARG A 11 40.58 -18.35 -21.95
N PHE A 12 39.90 -18.95 -22.94
CA PHE A 12 38.58 -18.51 -23.37
C PHE A 12 37.55 -18.60 -22.23
N THR A 13 37.54 -19.71 -21.48
CA THR A 13 36.66 -19.88 -20.32
C THR A 13 36.95 -18.85 -19.22
N LEU A 14 38.22 -18.59 -18.90
CA LEU A 14 38.61 -17.59 -17.90
C LEU A 14 38.20 -16.18 -18.32
N ILE A 15 38.40 -15.80 -19.58
CA ILE A 15 37.98 -14.50 -20.11
C ILE A 15 36.46 -14.36 -20.03
N THR A 16 35.72 -15.41 -20.38
CA THR A 16 34.25 -15.41 -20.35
C THR A 16 33.72 -15.28 -18.91
N LEU A 17 34.30 -16.01 -17.96
CA LEU A 17 33.94 -15.90 -16.54
C LEU A 17 34.28 -14.53 -15.97
N ALA A 18 35.42 -13.94 -16.35
CA ALA A 18 35.80 -12.60 -15.94
C ALA A 18 34.81 -11.56 -16.48
N LEU A 19 34.45 -11.62 -17.76
CA LEU A 19 33.45 -10.75 -18.38
C LEU A 19 32.07 -10.88 -17.72
N ALA A 20 31.61 -12.11 -17.48
CA ALA A 20 30.34 -12.35 -16.78
C ALA A 20 30.35 -11.80 -15.35
N GLY A 21 31.45 -12.02 -14.61
CA GLY A 21 31.64 -11.48 -13.26
C GLY A 21 31.66 -9.95 -13.23
N THR A 22 32.38 -9.31 -14.15
CA THR A 22 32.41 -7.86 -14.29
C THR A 22 31.04 -7.30 -14.65
N TYR A 23 30.29 -7.94 -15.54
CA TYR A 23 28.93 -7.53 -15.89
C TYR A 23 28.00 -7.58 -14.68
N LEU A 24 28.05 -8.67 -13.90
CA LEU A 24 27.26 -8.80 -12.67
C LEU A 24 27.62 -7.73 -11.64
N LEU A 25 28.92 -7.42 -11.45
CA LEU A 25 29.36 -6.37 -10.53
C LEU A 25 28.93 -4.98 -10.99
N LEU A 26 28.99 -4.69 -12.29
CA LEU A 26 28.49 -3.44 -12.87
C LEU A 26 26.97 -3.33 -12.68
N GLN A 27 26.23 -4.41 -12.92
CA GLN A 27 24.79 -4.45 -12.70
C GLN A 27 24.43 -4.21 -11.22
N GLN A 28 25.14 -4.86 -10.28
CA GLN A 28 24.94 -4.63 -8.85
C GLN A 28 25.30 -3.20 -8.43
N GLY A 29 26.41 -2.66 -8.96
CA GLY A 29 26.81 -1.27 -8.72
C GLY A 29 25.78 -0.27 -9.24
N TRP A 30 25.20 -0.50 -10.42
CA TRP A 30 24.13 0.32 -10.96
C TRP A 30 22.85 0.22 -10.13
N MET A 31 22.45 -0.99 -9.69
CA MET A 31 21.29 -1.14 -8.82
C MET A 31 21.49 -0.44 -7.47
N ALA A 32 22.69 -0.50 -6.90
CA ALA A 32 23.02 0.20 -5.64
C ALA A 32 22.99 1.72 -5.80
N LEU A 33 23.58 2.27 -6.88
CA LEU A 33 23.55 3.71 -7.18
C LEU A 33 22.13 4.19 -7.49
N GLY A 34 21.35 3.40 -8.21
CA GLY A 34 19.93 3.65 -8.46
C GLY A 34 19.10 3.65 -7.17
N GLY A 35 19.38 2.73 -6.25
CA GLY A 35 18.76 2.67 -4.92
C GLY A 35 19.04 3.94 -4.09
N LEU A 36 20.30 4.38 -4.03
CA LEU A 36 20.67 5.62 -3.32
C LEU A 36 20.00 6.87 -3.92
N GLY A 37 19.92 6.94 -5.26
CA GLY A 37 19.21 8.01 -5.95
C GLY A 37 17.71 8.00 -5.68
N ALA A 38 17.08 6.82 -5.68
CA ALA A 38 15.68 6.64 -5.36
C ALA A 38 15.37 7.00 -3.90
N ASP A 39 16.20 6.55 -2.95
CA ASP A 39 16.04 6.87 -1.53
C ASP A 39 16.20 8.36 -1.24
N TRP A 40 17.19 9.02 -1.86
CA TRP A 40 17.37 10.47 -1.74
C TRP A 40 16.18 11.24 -2.33
N TRP A 41 15.71 10.82 -3.51
CA TRP A 41 14.55 11.42 -4.16
C TRP A 41 13.28 11.23 -3.32
N GLN A 42 13.06 10.02 -2.80
CA GLN A 42 11.95 9.69 -1.91
C GLN A 42 12.00 10.52 -0.61
N ALA A 43 13.17 10.67 0.00
CA ALA A 43 13.35 11.50 1.19
C ALA A 43 13.02 12.98 0.92
N ARG A 44 13.44 13.50 -0.24
CA ARG A 44 13.11 14.87 -0.66
C ARG A 44 11.62 15.04 -0.93
N GLN A 45 10.97 14.07 -1.58
CA GLN A 45 9.52 14.07 -1.77
C GLN A 45 8.78 14.04 -0.43
N ASN A 46 9.21 13.18 0.51
CA ASN A 46 8.63 13.10 1.85
C ASN A 46 8.76 14.41 2.63
N ALA A 47 9.87 15.13 2.48
CA ALA A 47 10.04 16.44 3.11
C ALA A 47 9.02 17.47 2.60
N ALA A 48 8.74 17.50 1.30
CA ALA A 48 7.72 18.39 0.73
C ALA A 48 6.30 18.04 1.23
N LEU A 49 6.02 16.75 1.49
CA LEU A 49 4.73 16.31 2.04
C LEU A 49 4.47 16.83 3.45
N VAL A 50 5.50 17.19 4.23
CA VAL A 50 5.32 17.74 5.58
C VAL A 50 4.68 19.13 5.53
N ASP A 51 5.10 19.98 4.59
CA ASP A 51 4.50 21.31 4.39
C ASP A 51 3.04 21.17 3.91
N ASP A 52 2.80 20.26 2.96
CA ASP A 52 1.44 19.96 2.48
C ASP A 52 0.55 19.41 3.61
N ALA A 53 1.10 18.61 4.52
CA ALA A 53 0.38 18.11 5.69
C ALA A 53 -0.06 19.24 6.62
N GLN A 54 0.74 20.30 6.80
CA GLN A 54 0.35 21.48 7.58
C GLN A 54 -0.77 22.28 6.90
N VAL A 55 -0.74 22.37 5.57
CA VAL A 55 -1.81 23.01 4.79
C VAL A 55 -3.12 22.21 4.90
N LEU A 56 -3.05 20.89 4.73
CA LEU A 56 -4.18 19.98 4.91
C LEU A 56 -4.73 20.04 6.33
N ALA A 57 -3.85 20.10 7.33
CA ALA A 57 -4.20 20.30 8.72
C ALA A 57 -5.02 21.55 8.90
N ALA A 58 -4.52 22.68 8.41
CA ALA A 58 -5.19 23.97 8.52
C ALA A 58 -6.58 23.96 7.88
N ARG A 59 -6.71 23.37 6.68
CA ARG A 59 -7.97 23.23 5.94
C ARG A 59 -8.97 22.29 6.61
N SER A 60 -8.49 21.31 7.37
CA SER A 60 -9.35 20.30 7.99
C SER A 60 -9.83 20.67 9.39
N ARG A 61 -9.20 21.66 10.06
CA ARG A 61 -9.47 22.03 11.46
C ARG A 61 -10.95 22.29 11.76
N GLU A 62 -11.60 23.12 10.96
CA GLU A 62 -12.99 23.53 11.23
C GLU A 62 -13.95 22.36 11.14
N ALA A 63 -13.81 21.53 10.09
CA ALA A 63 -14.64 20.35 9.91
C ALA A 63 -14.37 19.30 11.00
N GLU A 64 -13.10 19.05 11.32
CA GLU A 64 -12.71 18.09 12.36
C GLU A 64 -13.18 18.47 13.76
N ALA A 65 -13.22 19.76 14.09
CA ALA A 65 -13.71 20.22 15.39
C ALA A 65 -15.19 19.85 15.64
N ARG A 66 -15.96 19.62 14.58
CA ARG A 66 -17.38 19.24 14.63
C ARG A 66 -17.61 17.73 14.59
N LEU A 67 -16.56 16.95 14.28
CA LEU A 67 -16.66 15.52 14.05
C LEU A 67 -16.19 14.72 15.28
N PRO A 68 -16.87 13.61 15.62
CA PRO A 68 -16.35 12.69 16.62
C PRO A 68 -14.96 12.16 16.22
N PRO A 69 -14.02 11.97 17.16
CA PRO A 69 -12.71 11.35 16.88
C PRO A 69 -12.81 10.00 16.15
N GLN A 70 -13.88 9.26 16.42
CA GLN A 70 -14.20 7.97 15.78
C GLN A 70 -14.24 8.05 14.24
N ARG A 71 -14.55 9.21 13.65
CA ARG A 71 -14.61 9.38 12.19
C ARG A 71 -13.29 9.09 11.49
N ARG A 72 -12.15 9.29 12.17
CA ARG A 72 -10.84 8.91 11.64
C ARG A 72 -10.68 7.41 11.54
N VAL A 73 -11.09 6.69 12.58
CA VAL A 73 -11.04 5.23 12.63
C VAL A 73 -11.95 4.64 11.57
N ASP A 74 -13.18 5.16 11.46
CA ASP A 74 -14.15 4.68 10.47
C ASP A 74 -13.66 4.93 9.03
N ALA A 75 -13.07 6.10 8.75
CA ALA A 75 -12.49 6.41 7.44
C ALA A 75 -11.33 5.46 7.09
N PHE A 76 -10.45 5.19 8.05
CA PHE A 76 -9.35 4.24 7.88
C PHE A 76 -9.86 2.82 7.63
N ARG A 77 -10.82 2.33 8.43
CA ARG A 77 -11.43 1.01 8.28
C ARG A 77 -12.17 0.86 6.95
N LEU A 78 -12.92 1.87 6.53
CA LEU A 78 -13.57 1.87 5.22
C LEU A 78 -12.52 1.76 4.11
N GLY A 79 -11.44 2.54 4.19
CA GLY A 79 -10.32 2.44 3.27
C GLY A 79 -9.74 1.04 3.19
N GLN A 80 -9.42 0.43 4.34
CA GLN A 80 -8.89 -0.93 4.40
C GLN A 80 -9.79 -1.95 3.71
N GLN A 81 -11.10 -1.86 3.94
CA GLN A 81 -12.05 -2.77 3.31
C GLN A 81 -12.13 -2.55 1.80
N MET A 82 -12.16 -1.29 1.33
CA MET A 82 -12.16 -0.96 -0.10
C MET A 82 -10.91 -1.48 -0.80
N GLY A 83 -9.73 -1.22 -0.25
CA GLY A 83 -8.47 -1.68 -0.82
C GLY A 83 -8.37 -3.21 -0.84
N PHE A 84 -8.78 -3.87 0.25
CA PHE A 84 -8.78 -5.33 0.32
C PHE A 84 -9.74 -5.94 -0.71
N LEU A 85 -10.98 -5.43 -0.80
CA LEU A 85 -12.00 -5.93 -1.72
C LEU A 85 -11.55 -5.78 -3.17
N ALA A 86 -11.01 -4.61 -3.53
CA ALA A 86 -10.57 -4.34 -4.89
C ALA A 86 -9.38 -5.21 -5.30
N GLU A 87 -8.38 -5.36 -4.43
CA GLU A 87 -7.21 -6.19 -4.71
C GLU A 87 -7.57 -7.68 -4.72
N TYR A 88 -8.32 -8.16 -3.73
CA TYR A 88 -8.68 -9.57 -3.61
C TYR A 88 -9.62 -10.01 -4.75
N LEU A 89 -10.65 -9.23 -5.07
CA LEU A 89 -11.53 -9.58 -6.20
C LEU A 89 -10.82 -9.36 -7.54
N GLY A 90 -10.01 -8.30 -7.65
CA GLY A 90 -9.21 -8.03 -8.84
C GLY A 90 -8.22 -9.15 -9.16
N SER A 91 -7.58 -9.75 -8.15
CA SER A 91 -6.65 -10.88 -8.36
C SER A 91 -7.35 -12.14 -8.87
N HIS A 92 -8.67 -12.24 -8.71
CA HIS A 92 -9.49 -13.36 -9.21
C HIS A 92 -10.32 -12.98 -10.44
N ALA A 93 -10.28 -11.73 -10.91
CA ALA A 93 -11.17 -11.22 -11.97
C ALA A 93 -11.08 -11.99 -13.29
N LEU A 94 -9.89 -12.50 -13.61
CA LEU A 94 -9.62 -13.26 -14.84
C LEU A 94 -9.69 -14.79 -14.62
N SER A 95 -10.01 -15.24 -13.41
CA SER A 95 -10.20 -16.66 -13.09
C SER A 95 -11.54 -17.18 -13.61
N ASP A 96 -11.71 -18.50 -13.62
CA ASP A 96 -12.97 -19.16 -13.98
C ASP A 96 -14.15 -18.67 -13.13
N ALA A 97 -15.36 -18.73 -13.70
CA ALA A 97 -16.57 -18.20 -13.07
C ALA A 97 -16.84 -18.78 -11.66
N ALA A 98 -16.56 -20.07 -11.45
CA ALA A 98 -16.70 -20.71 -10.15
C ALA A 98 -15.73 -20.13 -9.09
N VAL A 99 -14.50 -19.81 -9.49
CA VAL A 99 -13.48 -19.20 -8.63
C VAL A 99 -13.87 -17.76 -8.30
N ARG A 100 -14.39 -17.01 -9.28
CA ARG A 100 -14.90 -15.64 -9.05
C ARG A 100 -16.07 -15.62 -8.08
N ALA A 101 -17.07 -16.48 -8.30
CA ALA A 101 -18.22 -16.60 -7.41
C ALA A 101 -17.80 -16.99 -5.98
N GLN A 102 -16.80 -17.87 -5.84
CA GLN A 102 -16.27 -18.23 -4.53
C GLN A 102 -15.54 -17.05 -3.86
N ALA A 103 -14.76 -16.27 -4.61
CA ALA A 103 -14.10 -15.08 -4.10
C ALA A 103 -15.12 -14.03 -3.64
N GLU A 104 -16.13 -13.74 -4.45
CA GLU A 104 -17.25 -12.86 -4.12
C GLU A 104 -17.95 -13.30 -2.83
N ALA A 105 -18.34 -14.58 -2.75
CA ALA A 105 -19.02 -15.13 -1.58
C ALA A 105 -18.18 -15.01 -0.29
N ARG A 106 -16.86 -15.25 -0.36
CA ARG A 106 -15.94 -15.09 0.78
C ARG A 106 -15.86 -13.64 1.24
N THR A 107 -15.93 -12.69 0.32
CA THR A 107 -15.82 -11.26 0.63
C THR A 107 -17.15 -10.56 0.89
N ALA A 108 -18.29 -11.19 0.62
CA ALA A 108 -19.61 -10.58 0.79
C ALA A 108 -19.85 -9.98 2.21
N PRO A 109 -19.44 -10.64 3.31
CA PRO A 109 -19.56 -10.02 4.64
C PRO A 109 -18.72 -8.74 4.78
N LEU A 110 -17.53 -8.71 4.18
CA LEU A 110 -16.65 -7.54 4.21
C LEU A 110 -17.23 -6.39 3.36
N ALA A 111 -17.80 -6.71 2.19
CA ALA A 111 -18.50 -5.74 1.35
C ALA A 111 -19.72 -5.13 2.06
N ALA A 112 -20.49 -5.94 2.80
CA ALA A 112 -21.61 -5.46 3.60
C ALA A 112 -21.14 -4.52 4.73
N GLN A 113 -20.08 -4.89 5.46
CA GLN A 113 -19.49 -4.04 6.50
C GLN A 113 -19.00 -2.70 5.93
N ALA A 114 -18.41 -2.71 4.74
CA ALA A 114 -18.01 -1.51 4.03
C ALA A 114 -19.19 -0.61 3.69
N GLY A 115 -20.30 -1.20 3.23
CA GLY A 115 -21.56 -0.49 3.03
C GLY A 115 -22.02 0.20 4.31
N THR A 116 -22.08 -0.53 5.42
CA THR A 116 -22.46 0.01 6.73
C THR A 116 -21.52 1.14 7.19
N LEU A 117 -20.20 0.98 7.04
CA LEU A 117 -19.25 2.04 7.39
C LEU A 117 -19.44 3.29 6.53
N ALA A 118 -19.68 3.12 5.23
CA ALA A 118 -19.94 4.26 4.34
C ALA A 118 -21.27 4.96 4.68
N GLU A 119 -22.31 4.22 5.06
CA GLU A 119 -23.57 4.79 5.56
C GLU A 119 -23.36 5.57 6.85
N VAL A 120 -22.66 4.98 7.83
CA VAL A 120 -22.33 5.62 9.11
C VAL A 120 -21.56 6.93 8.89
N LEU A 121 -20.63 6.95 7.93
CA LEU A 121 -19.85 8.13 7.55
C LEU A 121 -20.64 9.12 6.67
N GLY A 122 -21.82 8.76 6.16
CA GLY A 122 -22.61 9.60 5.25
C GLY A 122 -22.05 9.69 3.83
N VAL A 123 -21.22 8.73 3.42
CA VAL A 123 -20.49 8.72 2.14
C VAL A 123 -20.89 7.57 1.20
N ALA A 124 -21.94 6.83 1.57
CA ALA A 124 -22.52 5.77 0.76
C ALA A 124 -22.83 6.24 -0.68
N PRO A 125 -22.72 5.36 -1.69
CA PRO A 125 -22.38 3.95 -1.57
C PRO A 125 -20.86 3.69 -1.43
N ALA A 126 -20.51 2.57 -0.80
CA ALA A 126 -19.15 2.03 -0.78
C ALA A 126 -18.88 1.29 -2.10
N VAL A 127 -18.18 1.96 -3.03
CA VAL A 127 -17.85 1.41 -4.34
C VAL A 127 -16.34 1.46 -4.54
N TRP A 128 -15.78 0.36 -5.00
CA TRP A 128 -14.37 0.22 -5.37
C TRP A 128 -14.21 0.04 -6.89
N PRO A 129 -13.04 0.35 -7.47
CA PRO A 129 -12.81 0.19 -8.90
C PRO A 129 -12.95 -1.27 -9.30
N ALA A 130 -13.93 -1.58 -10.15
CA ALA A 130 -14.14 -2.93 -10.68
C ALA A 130 -12.99 -3.30 -11.63
N VAL A 131 -12.62 -4.57 -11.64
CA VAL A 131 -11.54 -5.11 -12.49
C VAL A 131 -12.11 -6.20 -13.36
N SER A 132 -11.93 -6.04 -14.67
CA SER A 132 -12.34 -6.98 -15.72
C SER A 132 -11.19 -7.32 -16.67
N THR A 133 -10.11 -6.54 -16.64
CA THR A 133 -8.90 -6.74 -17.46
C THR A 133 -7.63 -6.69 -16.62
N ALA A 134 -6.54 -7.28 -17.14
CA ALA A 134 -5.22 -7.20 -16.49
C ALA A 134 -4.72 -5.75 -16.39
N ASP A 135 -5.03 -4.92 -17.38
CA ASP A 135 -4.65 -3.50 -17.40
C ASP A 135 -5.37 -2.69 -16.32
N GLU A 136 -6.66 -2.97 -16.10
CA GLU A 136 -7.43 -2.37 -15.01
C GLU A 136 -6.90 -2.77 -13.64
N PHE A 137 -6.43 -4.01 -13.50
CA PHE A 137 -5.78 -4.50 -12.29
C PHE A 137 -4.42 -3.83 -12.07
N ALA A 138 -3.59 -3.74 -13.13
CA ALA A 138 -2.27 -3.12 -13.08
C ALA A 138 -2.33 -1.63 -12.71
N ARG A 139 -3.44 -0.95 -13.02
CA ARG A 139 -3.68 0.45 -12.66
C ARG A 139 -4.46 0.63 -11.36
N LEU A 140 -4.75 -0.43 -10.60
CA LEU A 140 -5.71 -0.37 -9.48
C LEU A 140 -5.37 0.74 -8.46
N GLN A 141 -4.09 0.86 -8.07
CA GLN A 141 -3.69 1.91 -7.13
C GLN A 141 -3.93 3.31 -7.71
N ALA A 142 -3.55 3.54 -8.97
CA ALA A 142 -3.78 4.82 -9.64
C ALA A 142 -5.26 5.19 -9.75
N ARG A 143 -6.16 4.20 -9.89
CA ARG A 143 -7.62 4.41 -9.96
C ARG A 143 -8.21 4.86 -8.62
N PHE A 144 -7.65 4.38 -7.50
CA PHE A 144 -7.98 4.92 -6.18
C PHE A 144 -7.43 6.34 -5.99
N GLU A 145 -6.19 6.59 -6.40
CA GLU A 145 -5.57 7.93 -6.31
C GLU A 145 -6.32 8.98 -7.13
N SER A 146 -6.80 8.60 -8.33
CA SER A 146 -7.64 9.46 -9.18
C SER A 146 -9.10 9.56 -8.71
N ASP A 147 -9.44 8.89 -7.62
CA ASP A 147 -10.79 8.82 -7.04
C ASP A 147 -11.86 8.41 -8.07
N GLU A 148 -11.59 7.33 -8.83
CA GLU A 148 -12.46 6.89 -9.93
C GLU A 148 -13.92 6.66 -9.49
N THR A 149 -14.15 6.19 -8.26
CA THR A 149 -15.49 5.92 -7.72
C THR A 149 -16.11 7.13 -7.00
N GLY A 150 -15.35 8.24 -6.89
CA GLY A 150 -15.74 9.46 -6.19
C GLY A 150 -15.85 9.31 -4.67
N LEU A 151 -15.47 8.17 -4.09
CA LEU A 151 -15.61 7.90 -2.65
C LEU A 151 -14.66 8.77 -1.83
N GLY A 152 -13.43 8.98 -2.27
CA GLY A 152 -12.46 9.86 -1.62
C GLY A 152 -12.94 11.31 -1.59
N GLY A 153 -13.52 11.80 -2.69
CA GLY A 153 -14.11 13.12 -2.78
C GLY A 153 -15.38 13.28 -1.93
N ARG A 154 -16.21 12.22 -1.79
CA ARG A 154 -17.32 12.23 -0.83
C ARG A 154 -16.81 12.30 0.60
N ILE A 155 -15.79 11.52 0.96
CA ILE A 155 -15.15 11.57 2.28
C ILE A 155 -14.60 12.96 2.58
N GLU A 156 -13.89 13.57 1.64
CA GLU A 156 -13.38 14.93 1.80
C GLU A 156 -14.51 15.95 2.01
N ARG A 157 -15.59 15.85 1.23
CA ARG A 157 -16.73 16.77 1.28
C ARG A 157 -17.53 16.67 2.58
N PHE A 158 -17.82 15.45 3.03
CA PHE A 158 -18.67 15.21 4.20
C PHE A 158 -17.89 15.19 5.51
N LEU A 159 -16.59 14.89 5.46
CA LEU A 159 -15.70 14.87 6.62
C LEU A 159 -14.66 16.00 6.49
N SER A 160 -13.46 15.70 6.01
CA SER A 160 -12.42 16.70 5.79
C SER A 160 -11.36 16.19 4.80
N PRO A 161 -10.52 17.07 4.23
CA PRO A 161 -9.37 16.67 3.42
C PRO A 161 -8.46 15.66 4.14
N ARG A 162 -8.21 15.83 5.44
CA ARG A 162 -7.43 14.86 6.22
C ARG A 162 -8.10 13.48 6.31
N HIS A 163 -9.43 13.40 6.41
CA HIS A 163 -10.12 12.11 6.42
C HIS A 163 -9.97 11.37 5.08
N ARG A 164 -9.88 12.10 3.96
CA ARG A 164 -9.57 11.50 2.66
C ARG A 164 -8.19 10.85 2.67
N GLU A 165 -7.19 11.53 3.22
CA GLU A 165 -5.84 10.96 3.37
C GLU A 165 -5.84 9.71 4.27
N ILE A 166 -6.56 9.75 5.40
CA ILE A 166 -6.71 8.59 6.29
C ILE A 166 -7.42 7.43 5.59
N TYR A 167 -8.42 7.72 4.76
CA TYR A 167 -9.09 6.72 3.91
C TYR A 167 -8.13 6.11 2.89
N LEU A 168 -7.35 6.91 2.16
CA LEU A 168 -6.38 6.41 1.17
C LEU A 168 -5.24 5.62 1.82
N LEU A 169 -4.76 6.05 2.99
CA LEU A 169 -3.90 5.25 3.87
C LEU A 169 -4.52 3.87 4.15
N GLY A 170 -5.81 3.85 4.52
CA GLY A 170 -6.57 2.61 4.69
C GLY A 170 -6.60 1.77 3.43
N VAL A 171 -6.91 2.34 2.26
CA VAL A 171 -6.92 1.65 0.97
C VAL A 171 -5.62 0.90 0.73
N HIS A 172 -4.48 1.57 0.87
CA HIS A 172 -3.18 0.94 0.60
C HIS A 172 -2.77 -0.09 1.64
N ALA A 173 -3.23 0.06 2.89
CA ALA A 173 -3.09 -0.99 3.91
C ALA A 173 -3.95 -2.23 3.54
N GLY A 174 -5.18 -2.02 3.07
CA GLY A 174 -6.08 -3.06 2.59
C GLY A 174 -5.53 -3.83 1.39
N VAL A 175 -4.96 -3.13 0.40
CA VAL A 175 -4.28 -3.73 -0.75
C VAL A 175 -3.14 -4.63 -0.29
N ASN A 176 -2.23 -4.12 0.55
CA ASN A 176 -1.11 -4.92 1.05
C ASN A 176 -1.58 -6.13 1.87
N ARG A 177 -2.65 -5.99 2.66
CA ARG A 177 -3.28 -7.12 3.37
C ARG A 177 -3.76 -8.19 2.40
N ALA A 178 -4.45 -7.82 1.33
CA ALA A 178 -4.93 -8.76 0.32
C ALA A 178 -3.77 -9.46 -0.40
N VAL A 179 -2.70 -8.73 -0.76
CA VAL A 179 -1.49 -9.32 -1.37
C VAL A 179 -0.81 -10.31 -0.43
N LEU A 180 -0.65 -9.97 0.85
CA LEU A 180 -0.09 -10.88 1.84
C LEU A 180 -0.97 -12.12 2.00
N GLN A 181 -2.28 -11.96 2.11
CA GLN A 181 -3.20 -13.08 2.27
C GLN A 181 -3.20 -14.01 1.05
N THR A 182 -3.26 -13.48 -0.17
CA THR A 182 -3.30 -14.27 -1.41
C THR A 182 -1.97 -14.94 -1.73
N SER A 183 -0.85 -14.34 -1.33
CA SER A 183 0.49 -14.91 -1.52
C SER A 183 0.98 -15.78 -0.37
N GLY A 184 0.18 -15.99 0.68
CA GLY A 184 0.61 -16.70 1.88
C GLY A 184 1.74 -15.99 2.64
N GLY A 185 1.82 -14.66 2.54
CA GLY A 185 2.84 -13.82 3.19
C GLY A 185 4.14 -13.68 2.40
N VAL A 186 4.21 -14.23 1.18
CA VAL A 186 5.44 -14.20 0.35
C VAL A 186 5.66 -12.85 -0.30
N ARG A 187 4.59 -12.23 -0.82
CA ARG A 187 4.65 -10.97 -1.57
C ARG A 187 4.23 -9.79 -0.72
N PHE A 188 4.73 -8.61 -1.09
CA PHE A 188 4.38 -7.32 -0.51
C PHE A 188 4.28 -6.29 -1.64
N ASN A 189 3.29 -5.40 -1.61
CA ASN A 189 3.04 -4.43 -2.68
C ASN A 189 3.82 -3.14 -2.40
N GLY A 190 5.03 -3.05 -2.93
CA GLY A 190 5.92 -1.88 -2.80
C GLY A 190 5.28 -0.55 -3.26
N PRO A 191 4.60 -0.49 -4.42
CA PRO A 191 3.85 0.70 -4.83
C PRO A 191 2.82 1.16 -3.79
N SER A 192 1.96 0.27 -3.29
CA SER A 192 1.00 0.62 -2.23
C SER A 192 1.69 0.99 -0.92
N ALA A 193 2.82 0.37 -0.58
CA ALA A 193 3.59 0.75 0.61
C ALA A 193 4.14 2.18 0.51
N SER A 194 4.54 2.63 -0.68
CA SER A 194 4.99 4.01 -0.91
C SER A 194 3.84 5.01 -0.80
N LEU A 195 2.66 4.67 -1.34
CA LEU A 195 1.45 5.50 -1.20
C LEU A 195 0.96 5.54 0.25
N LEU A 196 1.09 4.43 0.99
CA LEU A 196 0.81 4.38 2.42
C LEU A 196 1.62 5.44 3.19
N VAL A 197 2.93 5.51 2.94
CA VAL A 197 3.81 6.54 3.55
C VAL A 197 3.32 7.95 3.19
N ARG A 198 2.99 8.19 1.92
CA ARG A 198 2.49 9.48 1.46
C ARG A 198 1.24 9.91 2.23
N HIS A 199 0.20 9.09 2.25
CA HIS A 199 -1.07 9.47 2.87
C HIS A 199 -0.98 9.55 4.39
N ALA A 200 -0.16 8.73 5.02
CA ALA A 200 0.10 8.85 6.45
C ALA A 200 0.82 10.16 6.81
N THR A 201 1.76 10.58 5.96
CA THR A 201 2.48 11.87 6.10
C THR A 201 1.53 13.04 5.88
N LEU A 202 0.75 13.03 4.80
CA LEU A 202 -0.25 14.08 4.49
C LEU A 202 -1.35 14.18 5.54
N ALA A 203 -1.74 13.05 6.14
CA ALA A 203 -2.66 13.04 7.27
C ALA A 203 -2.05 13.61 8.56
N GLY A 204 -0.73 13.81 8.60
CA GLY A 204 0.01 14.30 9.77
C GLY A 204 0.13 13.26 10.88
N LEU A 205 0.16 11.96 10.52
CA LEU A 205 0.28 10.88 11.50
C LEU A 205 1.75 10.66 11.91
N PRO A 206 2.04 10.48 13.20
CA PRO A 206 3.39 10.15 13.67
C PRO A 206 3.95 8.89 12.98
N PRO A 207 5.22 8.88 12.53
CA PRO A 207 5.82 7.71 11.88
C PRO A 207 5.70 6.42 12.69
N ALA A 208 5.83 6.52 14.01
CA ALA A 208 5.67 5.39 14.93
C ALA A 208 4.33 4.64 14.79
N TRP A 209 3.29 5.26 14.22
CA TRP A 209 1.98 4.65 14.04
C TRP A 209 1.87 3.82 12.76
N TRP A 210 2.66 4.12 11.73
CA TRP A 210 2.47 3.55 10.39
C TRP A 210 3.73 2.96 9.75
N GLU A 211 4.93 3.24 10.26
CA GLU A 211 6.19 2.74 9.68
C GLU A 211 6.20 1.21 9.52
N ALA A 212 5.64 0.49 10.50
CA ALA A 212 5.54 -0.96 10.46
C ALA A 212 4.69 -1.51 9.29
N LEU A 213 3.80 -0.68 8.71
CA LEU A 213 3.00 -1.00 7.53
C LEU A 213 3.73 -0.68 6.21
N SER A 214 4.81 0.09 6.24
CA SER A 214 5.51 0.54 5.03
C SER A 214 6.60 -0.43 4.55
N ARG A 215 6.97 -1.41 5.37
CA ARG A 215 8.09 -2.33 5.08
C ARG A 215 7.77 -3.76 5.49
N ALA A 216 8.08 -4.71 4.61
CA ALA A 216 8.15 -6.11 4.99
C ALA A 216 9.41 -6.31 5.86
N PRO A 217 9.32 -6.95 7.04
CA PRO A 217 10.49 -7.25 7.85
C PRO A 217 11.39 -8.26 7.11
N GLU A 218 12.66 -7.89 6.92
CA GLU A 218 13.67 -8.75 6.31
C GLU A 218 13.94 -9.99 7.17
N GLY A 219 14.18 -11.14 6.53
CA GLY A 219 14.52 -12.39 7.22
C GLY A 219 13.37 -13.09 7.97
N ALA A 220 12.15 -12.53 7.95
CA ALA A 220 10.98 -13.14 8.59
C ALA A 220 10.31 -14.20 7.70
N THR A 221 9.74 -15.24 8.33
CA THR A 221 8.92 -16.23 7.61
C THR A 221 7.67 -15.55 7.01
N PRO A 222 7.08 -16.10 5.93
CA PRO A 222 5.84 -15.57 5.37
C PRO A 222 4.72 -15.39 6.41
N GLU A 223 4.57 -16.34 7.33
CA GLU A 223 3.56 -16.30 8.40
C GLU A 223 3.83 -15.16 9.38
N ALA A 224 5.09 -14.99 9.80
CA ALA A 224 5.48 -13.90 10.69
C ALA A 224 5.30 -12.53 10.02
N ARG A 225 5.56 -12.42 8.72
CA ARG A 225 5.30 -11.21 7.93
C ARG A 225 3.81 -10.86 7.93
N HIS A 226 2.94 -11.83 7.68
CA HIS A 226 1.50 -11.62 7.70
C HIS A 226 1.02 -11.22 9.11
N ALA A 227 1.38 -11.97 10.15
CA ALA A 227 0.96 -11.68 11.53
C ALA A 227 1.39 -10.27 11.99
N ARG A 228 2.64 -9.88 11.70
CA ARG A 228 3.12 -8.53 12.01
C ARG A 228 2.35 -7.44 11.26
N PHE A 229 2.01 -7.67 9.99
CA PHE A 229 1.27 -6.68 9.22
C PHE A 229 -0.14 -6.46 9.78
N ILE A 230 -0.83 -7.54 10.19
CA ILE A 230 -2.13 -7.45 10.86
C ILE A 230 -2.01 -6.70 12.19
N ALA A 231 -1.02 -7.05 13.02
CA ALA A 231 -0.79 -6.36 14.29
C ALA A 231 -0.49 -4.86 14.09
N ALA A 232 0.23 -4.49 13.03
CA ALA A 232 0.48 -3.09 12.70
C ALA A 232 -0.78 -2.34 12.26
N ILE A 233 -1.71 -3.00 11.55
CA ILE A 233 -3.02 -2.42 11.22
C ILE A 233 -3.81 -2.14 12.49
N GLU A 234 -3.87 -3.11 13.41
CA GLU A 234 -4.60 -2.99 14.68
C GLU A 234 -4.00 -1.89 15.58
N ALA A 235 -2.68 -1.79 15.62
CA ALA A 235 -1.99 -0.72 16.36
C ALA A 235 -2.31 0.68 15.78
N LEU A 236 -2.34 0.83 14.46
CA LEU A 236 -2.72 2.08 13.81
C LEU A 236 -4.19 2.43 14.07
N ASP A 237 -5.09 1.46 13.98
CA ASP A 237 -6.51 1.63 14.28
C ASP A 237 -6.72 2.16 15.71
N ALA A 238 -6.03 1.54 16.69
CA ALA A 238 -6.05 1.98 18.08
C ALA A 238 -5.44 3.38 18.26
N ALA A 239 -4.35 3.69 17.56
CA ALA A 239 -3.71 5.01 17.64
C ALA A 239 -4.61 6.13 17.06
N LEU A 240 -5.35 5.85 15.98
CA LEU A 240 -6.31 6.80 15.39
C LEU A 240 -7.49 7.09 16.32
N ALA A 241 -7.89 6.10 17.13
CA ALA A 241 -8.95 6.22 18.14
C ALA A 241 -8.53 7.08 19.35
N ALA A 242 -7.22 7.24 19.59
CA ALA A 242 -6.72 7.98 20.74
C ALA A 242 -7.15 9.47 20.71
N PRO A 243 -7.51 10.06 21.86
CA PRO A 243 -7.83 11.48 21.96
C PRO A 243 -6.61 12.34 21.60
N ALA A 244 -6.85 13.53 21.03
CA ALA A 244 -5.79 14.42 20.54
C ALA A 244 -4.76 14.81 21.64
N ASN A 245 -5.18 14.78 22.91
CA ASN A 245 -4.36 15.16 24.07
C ASN A 245 -3.43 14.03 24.56
N ALA A 246 -3.56 12.83 24.00
CA ALA A 246 -2.67 11.69 24.28
C ALA A 246 -1.61 11.49 23.19
N ARG A 247 -1.50 12.45 22.25
CA ARG A 247 -0.45 12.45 21.22
C ARG A 247 0.83 13.01 21.86
N PRO A 248 1.95 12.27 21.83
CA PRO A 248 3.23 12.75 22.35
C PRO A 248 3.74 13.99 21.60
#